data_AF-A0A2N1UNS1-F1
#
_entry.id   AF-A0A2N1UNS1-F1
#
_cell.length_a   1.000
_cell.length_b   1.000
_cell.length_c   1.000
_cell.angle_alpha   90.00
_cell.angle_beta   90.00
_cell.angle_gamma   90.00
#
_symmetry.space_group_name_H-M   'P 1'
#
loop_
_entity.id
_entity.type
_entity.pdbx_description
1 polymer ?
#
loop_
_entity_poly.entity_id
_entity_poly.type
_entity_poly.pdbx_seq_one_letter_code
_entity_poly.pdbx_strand_id
1 'polypeptide(L)' 'MQSLKKRMSILLMVAILASVSVFVFGDVSKVQAQEPPSIAVLSPNGGEKLEAGKTYTITWEQVGIKKIDIQLISKSLNNS' A
#
# COMPACT_ATOMS: atom_id res chain seq x y z
N MET A 1 60.75 -5.45 10.82
CA MET A 1 59.92 -6.33 11.70
C MET A 1 58.50 -5.75 11.92
N GLN A 2 57.82 -5.25 10.88
CA GLN A 2 56.47 -4.64 10.98
C GLN A 2 55.45 -5.21 9.97
N SER A 3 55.83 -6.15 9.08
CA SER A 3 54.89 -6.70 8.09
C SER A 3 54.14 -7.97 8.53
N LEU A 4 54.59 -8.66 9.59
CA LEU A 4 53.95 -9.89 10.07
C LEU A 4 52.90 -9.66 11.17
N LYS A 5 52.92 -8.49 11.85
CA LYS A 5 51.93 -8.15 12.88
C LYS A 5 50.63 -7.56 12.33
N LYS A 6 50.65 -6.92 11.15
CA LYS A 6 49.44 -6.28 10.57
C LYS A 6 48.46 -7.28 9.95
N ARG A 7 48.94 -8.45 9.49
CA ARG A 7 48.07 -9.51 8.92
C ARG A 7 47.51 -10.47 9.97
N MET A 8 48.20 -10.66 11.11
CA MET A 8 47.74 -11.56 12.17
C MET A 8 46.51 -11.02 12.95
N SER A 9 46.33 -9.69 13.01
CA SER A 9 45.18 -9.08 13.71
C SER A 9 43.92 -8.96 12.85
N ILE A 10 44.04 -9.04 11.52
CA ILE A 10 42.90 -8.97 10.58
C ILE A 10 42.21 -10.33 10.47
N LEU A 11 42.96 -11.44 10.49
CA LEU A 11 42.37 -12.79 10.47
C LEU A 11 41.63 -13.14 11.78
N LEU A 12 42.04 -12.59 12.92
CA LEU A 12 41.41 -12.89 14.22
C LEU A 12 40.03 -12.22 14.38
N MET A 13 39.80 -11.06 13.73
CA MET A 13 38.48 -10.40 13.75
C MET A 13 37.45 -11.07 12.82
N VAL A 14 37.89 -11.83 11.81
CA VAL A 14 36.98 -12.51 10.88
C VAL A 14 36.55 -13.89 11.43
N ALA A 15 37.38 -14.56 12.24
CA ALA A 15 37.10 -15.91 12.74
C ALA A 15 36.17 -15.98 13.98
N ILE A 16 36.03 -14.91 14.76
CA ILE A 16 35.07 -14.86 15.90
C ILE A 16 33.61 -14.70 15.41
N LEU A 17 33.42 -14.36 14.14
CA LEU A 17 32.10 -14.19 13.52
C LEU A 17 31.59 -15.44 12.78
N ALA A 18 32.17 -16.62 13.01
CA ALA A 18 31.62 -17.88 12.51
C ALA A 18 30.52 -18.49 13.40
N SER A 19 30.17 -17.86 14.54
CA SER A 19 29.14 -18.36 15.48
C SER A 19 27.99 -17.37 15.76
N VAL A 20 27.93 -16.23 15.07
CA VAL A 20 26.74 -15.39 15.05
C VAL A 20 26.40 -15.14 13.59
N SER A 21 25.22 -15.60 13.20
CA SER A 21 24.70 -15.59 11.84
C SER A 21 25.04 -14.34 11.04
N VAL A 22 25.46 -14.59 9.80
CA VAL A 22 25.48 -13.71 8.63
C VAL A 22 24.61 -12.46 8.82
N PHE A 23 25.23 -11.29 8.74
CA PHE A 23 24.53 -10.01 8.66
C PHE A 23 23.54 -10.04 7.50
N VAL A 24 22.25 -9.86 7.80
CA VAL A 24 21.24 -9.58 6.77
C VAL A 24 21.49 -8.16 6.25
N PHE A 25 22.24 -8.04 5.16
CA PHE A 25 22.22 -6.85 4.30
C PHE A 25 21.35 -7.18 3.08
N GLY A 26 20.05 -7.33 3.31
CA GLY A 26 19.06 -7.22 2.26
C GLY A 26 18.22 -6.02 2.60
N ASP A 27 18.14 -5.04 1.70
CA ASP A 27 17.22 -3.93 1.85
C ASP A 27 15.89 -4.47 2.35
N VAL A 28 15.40 -3.96 3.47
CA VAL A 28 13.94 -3.89 3.66
C VAL A 28 13.51 -2.86 2.62
N SER A 29 13.55 -3.27 1.34
CA SER A 29 12.77 -2.68 0.28
C SER A 29 11.41 -2.66 0.88
N LYS A 30 10.95 -1.46 1.26
CA LYS A 30 9.64 -1.25 1.86
C LYS A 30 8.69 -2.07 1.02
N VAL A 31 8.27 -3.23 1.52
CA VAL A 31 7.14 -3.95 0.95
C VAL A 31 5.97 -3.13 1.42
N GLN A 32 5.83 -1.95 0.81
CA GLN A 32 4.69 -1.09 0.95
C GLN A 32 3.61 -1.90 0.27
N ALA A 33 2.89 -2.69 1.06
CA ALA A 33 1.71 -3.39 0.60
C ALA A 33 0.82 -2.32 0.00
N GLN A 34 0.86 -2.22 -1.33
CA GLN A 34 0.06 -1.25 -2.05
C GLN A 34 -1.35 -1.79 -1.94
N GLU A 35 -2.15 -1.16 -1.08
CA GLU A 35 -3.56 -1.50 -0.96
C GLU A 35 -4.19 -1.52 -2.36
N PRO A 36 -4.98 -2.56 -2.67
CA PRO A 36 -5.61 -2.65 -3.98
C PRO A 36 -6.48 -1.40 -4.21
N PRO A 37 -6.52 -0.88 -5.44
CA PRO A 37 -7.36 0.26 -5.74
C PRO A 37 -8.81 -0.02 -5.36
N SER A 38 -9.42 0.90 -4.63
CA SER A 38 -10.78 0.75 -4.13
C SER A 38 -11.51 2.08 -4.09
N ILE A 39 -12.84 2.01 -4.14
CA ILE A 39 -13.73 3.17 -4.02
C ILE A 39 -14.95 2.78 -3.18
N ALA A 40 -15.36 3.67 -2.29
CA ALA A 40 -16.55 3.52 -1.48
C ALA A 40 -17.37 4.82 -1.54
N VAL A 41 -18.64 4.73 -1.93
CA VAL A 41 -19.57 5.87 -1.84
C VAL A 41 -20.03 6.01 -0.40
N LEU A 42 -19.89 7.21 0.17
CA LEU A 42 -20.28 7.49 1.55
C LEU A 42 -21.72 8.02 1.60
N SER A 43 -22.10 8.91 0.67
CA SER A 43 -23.47 9.40 0.55
C SER A 43 -23.72 10.10 -0.80
N PRO A 44 -24.94 10.03 -1.35
CA PRO A 44 -25.94 9.02 -1.05
C PRO A 44 -25.46 7.64 -1.51
N ASN A 45 -25.64 6.60 -0.69
CA ASN A 45 -25.12 5.25 -0.95
C ASN A 45 -26.23 4.21 -1.23
N GLY A 46 -27.49 4.64 -1.35
CA GLY A 46 -28.60 3.84 -1.90
C GLY A 46 -29.63 3.35 -0.88
N GLY A 47 -29.46 3.68 0.41
CA GLY A 47 -30.45 3.41 1.46
C GLY A 47 -31.24 4.64 1.89
N GLU A 48 -30.80 5.82 1.48
CA GLU A 48 -31.38 7.09 1.88
C GLU A 48 -32.67 7.40 1.10
N LYS A 49 -33.64 8.02 1.78
CA LYS A 49 -34.79 8.64 1.12
C LYS A 49 -34.40 10.04 0.68
N LEU A 50 -34.15 10.20 -0.62
CA LEU A 50 -33.86 11.50 -1.23
C LEU A 50 -35.16 12.16 -1.68
N GLU A 51 -35.31 13.43 -1.35
CA GLU A 51 -36.43 14.26 -1.78
C GLU A 51 -36.23 14.71 -3.24
N ALA A 52 -37.28 14.58 -4.05
CA ALA A 52 -37.26 15.02 -5.42
C ALA A 52 -37.03 16.55 -5.52
N GLY A 53 -36.22 16.98 -6.50
CA GLY A 53 -35.92 18.39 -6.74
C GLY A 53 -34.87 18.99 -5.79
N LYS A 54 -34.31 18.21 -4.88
CA LYS A 54 -33.18 18.63 -4.03
C LYS A 54 -31.84 18.26 -4.68
N THR A 55 -30.83 19.08 -4.39
CA THR A 55 -29.44 18.80 -4.77
C THR A 55 -28.75 18.11 -3.61
N TYR A 56 -28.05 17.01 -3.92
CA TYR A 56 -27.26 16.25 -2.96
C TYR A 56 -25.81 16.22 -3.44
N THR A 57 -24.88 16.48 -2.53
CA THR A 57 -23.46 16.29 -2.78
C THR A 57 -23.14 14.81 -2.70
N ILE A 58 -22.55 14.26 -3.75
CA ILE A 58 -22.04 12.89 -3.75
C ILE A 58 -20.66 12.90 -3.09
N THR A 59 -20.48 12.08 -2.07
CA THR A 59 -19.22 11.91 -1.34
C THR A 59 -18.74 10.47 -1.43
N TRP A 60 -17.43 10.30 -1.56
CA TRP A 60 -16.79 9.00 -1.67
C TRP A 60 -15.37 9.05 -1.10
N GLU A 61 -14.84 7.89 -0.77
CA GLU A 61 -13.43 7.66 -0.47
C GLU A 61 -12.83 6.76 -1.53
N GLN A 62 -11.55 6.96 -1.84
CA GLN A 62 -10.83 6.16 -2.82
C GLN A 62 -9.38 5.94 -2.41
N VAL A 63 -8.87 4.75 -2.72
CA VAL A 63 -7.47 4.37 -2.54
C VAL A 63 -6.89 4.03 -3.91
N GLY A 64 -5.73 4.59 -4.24
CA GLY A 64 -4.98 4.21 -5.46
C GLY A 64 -5.65 4.53 -6.81
N ILE A 65 -6.75 5.30 -6.83
CA ILE A 65 -7.47 5.70 -8.05
C ILE A 65 -7.09 7.15 -8.41
N LYS A 66 -6.92 7.42 -9.72
CA LYS A 66 -6.53 8.76 -10.21
C LYS A 66 -7.68 9.54 -10.87
N LYS A 67 -8.65 8.81 -11.41
CA LYS A 67 -9.78 9.38 -12.16
C LYS A 67 -11.04 8.61 -11.81
N ILE A 68 -12.10 9.34 -11.56
CA ILE A 68 -13.44 8.82 -11.30
C ILE A 68 -14.39 9.45 -12.31
N ASP A 69 -15.19 8.62 -12.96
CA ASP A 69 -16.25 9.04 -13.87
C ASP A 69 -17.61 8.74 -13.21
N ILE A 70 -18.51 9.72 -13.21
CA ILE A 70 -19.84 9.59 -12.62
C ILE A 70 -20.86 9.58 -13.77
N GLN A 71 -21.75 8.58 -13.77
CA GLN A 71 -22.77 8.41 -14.80
C GLN A 71 -24.15 8.30 -14.17
N LEU A 72 -25.14 8.91 -14.83
CA LEU A 72 -26.55 8.76 -14.47
C LEU A 72 -27.13 7.60 -15.30
N ILE A 73 -27.56 6.53 -14.63
CA ILE A 73 -28.18 5.37 -15.27
C ILE A 73 -29.64 5.30 -14.86
N SER A 74 -30.56 5.27 -15.81
CA SER A 74 -31.98 4.99 -15.57
C SER A 74 -32.23 3.49 -15.75
N LYS A 75 -32.79 2.84 -14.73
CA LYS A 75 -33.26 1.45 -14.85
C LYS A 75 -34.67 1.48 -15.45
N SER A 76 -34.83 0.95 -16.66
CA SER A 76 -36.18 0.66 -17.19
C SER A 76 -36.73 -0.53 -16.41
N LEU A 77 -37.85 -0.33 -15.69
CA LEU A 77 -38.59 -1.43 -15.09
C LEU A 77 -39.42 -2.08 -16.19
N ASN A 78 -38.90 -3.17 -16.75
CA ASN A 78 -39.61 -4.07 -17.63
C ASN A 78 -40.65 -4.85 -16.80
N ASN A 79 -41.89 -4.38 -16.76
CA ASN A 79 -43.03 -5.17 -16.32
C ASN A 79 -43.41 -6.13 -17.44
N SER A 80 -43.10 -7.42 -17.26
CA SER A 80 -43.68 -8.50 -18.06
C SER A 80 -45.02 -8.94 -17.49
#